data_AF-A0A7X8N2J2-F1
#
_entry.id   AF-A0A7X8N2J2-F1
#
_cell.length_a   1.000
_cell.length_b   1.000
_cell.length_c   1.000
_cell.angle_alpha   90.00
_cell.angle_beta   90.00
_cell.angle_gamma   90.00
#
_symmetry.space_group_name_H-M   'P 1'
#
loop_
_entity.id
_entity.type
_entity.pdbx_description
1 polymer ?
#
loop_
_entity_poly.entity_id
_entity_poly.type
_entity_poly.pdbx_seq_one_letter_code
_entity_poly.pdbx_strand_id
1 'polypeptide(L)'
;MTEKKKMYEVDLYKPIQKHFVKEGFEVYGEVNDCDIAMVKGESVVVVELKLTLNVQLLIQATKRQKLTDLVYIAIPKPSFSRRSKRWTDLCHLIKRLELGLIVVSFNGREKSVEVMFDPVPFDRAKSMRQNKRKRDALVKEMDGRSSDVNLGGSSRVKIRTAYKENCVQIACYLDKFGPLSPKALRDLGTGEKTPSILTKNYYRWFERVKRGTYMISEKGKKELCDHSELVEHFLKKMD
;
A
#
# COMPACT_ATOMS: atom_id res chain seq x y z
N MET A 1 -2.67 16.81 -37.03
CA MET A 1 -3.28 16.16 -35.84
C MET A 1 -3.57 14.73 -36.22
N THR A 2 -2.81 13.76 -35.72
CA THR A 2 -3.04 12.34 -36.05
C THR A 2 -4.30 11.90 -35.32
N GLU A 3 -5.36 11.56 -36.05
CA GLU A 3 -6.57 10.99 -35.47
C GLU A 3 -6.18 9.80 -34.59
N LYS A 4 -6.47 9.89 -33.29
CA LYS A 4 -6.36 8.73 -32.40
C LYS A 4 -7.42 7.73 -32.81
N LYS A 5 -7.03 6.75 -33.63
CA LYS A 5 -7.87 5.59 -33.93
C LYS A 5 -8.40 5.01 -32.61
N LYS A 6 -9.73 4.94 -32.48
CA LYS A 6 -10.39 4.33 -31.33
C LYS A 6 -9.98 2.86 -31.26
N MET A 7 -9.48 2.45 -30.10
CA MET A 7 -9.05 1.07 -29.83
C MET A 7 -10.24 0.25 -29.33
N TYR A 8 -10.33 -0.99 -29.79
CA TYR A 8 -11.36 -1.95 -29.40
C TYR A 8 -10.73 -3.21 -28.80
N GLU A 9 -11.49 -4.00 -28.06
CA GLU A 9 -10.98 -5.23 -27.41
C GLU A 9 -10.44 -6.22 -28.44
N VAL A 10 -11.10 -6.33 -29.60
CA VAL A 10 -10.65 -7.12 -30.75
C VAL A 10 -9.25 -6.71 -31.27
N ASP A 11 -8.79 -5.47 -31.01
CA ASP A 11 -7.44 -5.05 -31.39
C ASP A 11 -6.34 -5.77 -30.59
N LEU A 12 -6.67 -6.28 -29.40
CA LEU A 12 -5.78 -7.08 -28.54
C LEU A 12 -5.62 -8.52 -29.04
N TYR A 13 -6.66 -9.07 -29.68
CA TYR A 13 -6.71 -10.47 -30.11
C TYR A 13 -5.56 -10.83 -31.06
N LYS A 14 -5.44 -10.11 -32.19
CA LYS A 14 -4.48 -10.46 -33.24
C LYS A 14 -3.00 -10.49 -32.77
N PRO A 15 -2.50 -9.51 -32.00
CA PRO A 15 -1.17 -9.58 -31.42
C PRO A 15 -0.94 -10.83 -30.57
N ILE A 16 -1.89 -11.14 -29.68
CA ILE A 16 -1.79 -12.28 -28.75
C ILE A 16 -1.83 -13.59 -29.53
N GLN A 17 -2.77 -13.74 -30.47
CA GLN A 17 -2.85 -14.90 -31.35
C GLN A 17 -1.53 -15.13 -32.09
N LYS A 18 -0.96 -14.09 -32.72
CA LYS A 18 0.32 -14.20 -33.45
C LYS A 18 1.48 -14.59 -32.54
N HIS A 19 1.50 -14.11 -31.30
CA HIS A 19 2.53 -14.45 -30.33
C HIS A 19 2.47 -15.94 -29.98
N PHE A 20 1.31 -16.45 -29.56
CA PHE A 20 1.17 -17.84 -29.13
C PHE A 20 1.20 -18.85 -30.28
N VAL A 21 0.72 -18.51 -31.48
CA VAL A 21 0.89 -19.36 -32.67
C VAL A 21 2.37 -19.57 -32.99
N LYS A 22 3.22 -18.54 -32.86
CA LYS A 22 4.67 -18.68 -33.02
C LYS A 22 5.31 -19.57 -31.96
N GLU A 23 4.70 -19.66 -30.78
CA GLU A 23 5.12 -20.55 -29.71
C GLU A 23 4.55 -21.98 -29.87
N GLY A 24 3.80 -22.24 -30.95
CA GLY A 24 3.27 -23.57 -31.27
C GLY A 24 1.93 -23.90 -30.61
N PHE A 25 1.18 -22.89 -30.18
CA PHE A 25 -0.20 -23.08 -29.72
C PHE A 25 -1.20 -23.04 -30.88
N GLU A 26 -2.21 -23.89 -30.81
CA GLU A 26 -3.45 -23.73 -31.58
C GLU A 26 -4.35 -22.74 -30.85
N VAL A 27 -4.72 -21.63 -31.50
CA VAL A 27 -5.42 -20.49 -30.87
C VAL A 27 -6.80 -20.31 -31.48
N TYR A 28 -7.82 -20.25 -30.63
CA TYR A 28 -9.23 -20.06 -30.97
C TYR A 28 -9.80 -18.82 -30.25
N GLY A 29 -10.67 -18.08 -30.93
CA GLY A 29 -11.40 -16.94 -30.35
C GLY A 29 -12.85 -17.33 -30.05
N GLU A 30 -13.45 -16.68 -29.04
CA GLU A 30 -14.87 -16.81 -28.68
C GLU A 30 -15.33 -18.26 -28.40
N VAL A 31 -14.51 -19.04 -27.68
CA VAL A 31 -14.83 -20.43 -27.31
C VAL A 31 -15.34 -20.48 -25.88
N ASN A 32 -16.53 -21.06 -25.64
CA ASN A 32 -17.14 -21.17 -24.30
C ASN A 32 -17.20 -19.83 -23.54
N ASP A 33 -17.52 -18.75 -24.25
CA ASP A 33 -17.52 -17.36 -23.76
C ASP A 33 -16.14 -16.83 -23.32
N CYS A 34 -15.04 -17.56 -23.58
CA CYS A 34 -13.68 -17.06 -23.40
C CYS A 34 -13.26 -16.25 -24.62
N ASP A 35 -12.66 -15.08 -24.41
CA ASP A 35 -12.17 -14.26 -25.52
C ASP A 35 -11.11 -14.98 -26.35
N ILE A 36 -10.16 -15.66 -25.70
CA ILE A 36 -9.17 -16.54 -26.33
C ILE A 36 -9.02 -17.83 -25.54
N ALA A 37 -9.07 -18.96 -26.23
CA ALA A 37 -8.65 -20.25 -25.71
C ALA A 37 -7.56 -20.82 -26.63
N MET A 38 -6.53 -21.43 -26.05
CA MET A 38 -5.45 -22.01 -26.83
C MET A 38 -4.92 -23.29 -26.20
N VAL A 39 -4.39 -24.19 -27.04
CA VAL A 39 -3.92 -25.50 -26.63
C VAL A 39 -2.54 -25.82 -27.19
N LYS A 40 -1.73 -26.53 -26.40
CA LYS A 40 -0.45 -27.10 -26.82
C LYS A 40 -0.21 -28.40 -26.05
N GLY A 41 -0.34 -29.54 -26.74
CA GLY A 41 -0.38 -30.83 -26.07
C GLY A 41 -1.57 -30.89 -25.10
N GLU A 42 -1.32 -31.19 -23.83
CA GLU A 42 -2.36 -31.25 -22.78
C GLU A 42 -2.61 -29.90 -22.10
N SER A 43 -1.79 -28.87 -22.38
CA SER A 43 -1.95 -27.56 -21.75
C SER A 43 -3.06 -26.77 -22.42
N VAL A 44 -4.08 -26.40 -21.63
CA VAL A 44 -5.16 -25.49 -22.03
C VAL A 44 -4.92 -24.12 -21.39
N VAL A 45 -4.83 -23.07 -22.19
CA VAL A 45 -4.61 -21.69 -21.72
C VAL A 45 -5.80 -20.83 -22.12
N VAL A 46 -6.27 -20.00 -21.20
CA VAL A 46 -7.38 -19.07 -21.44
C VAL A 46 -6.92 -17.64 -21.21
N VAL A 47 -7.33 -16.71 -22.09
CA VAL A 47 -7.02 -15.28 -21.97
C VAL A 47 -8.30 -14.47 -22.06
N GLU A 48 -8.54 -13.64 -21.04
CA GLU A 48 -9.63 -12.64 -21.03
C GLU A 48 -9.06 -11.26 -21.40
N LEU A 49 -9.74 -10.54 -22.28
CA LEU A 49 -9.30 -9.28 -22.87
C LEU A 49 -10.10 -8.11 -22.31
N LYS A 50 -9.41 -7.01 -21.96
CA LYS A 50 -10.08 -5.73 -21.70
C LYS A 50 -9.19 -4.56 -22.03
N LEU A 51 -9.79 -3.45 -22.46
CA LEU A 51 -9.03 -2.19 -22.65
C LEU A 51 -8.50 -1.59 -21.35
N THR A 52 -9.12 -1.94 -20.21
CA THR A 52 -8.71 -1.48 -18.89
C THR A 52 -8.83 -2.61 -17.87
N LEU A 53 -7.90 -2.65 -16.93
CA LEU A 53 -8.03 -3.55 -15.79
C LEU A 53 -9.15 -3.05 -14.88
N ASN A 54 -10.25 -3.81 -14.84
CA ASN A 54 -11.42 -3.53 -14.03
C ASN A 54 -11.88 -4.80 -13.29
N VAL A 55 -12.84 -4.66 -12.38
CA VAL A 55 -13.34 -5.78 -11.57
C VAL A 55 -14.03 -6.84 -12.42
N GLN A 56 -14.71 -6.47 -13.52
CA GLN A 56 -15.36 -7.43 -14.41
C GLN A 56 -14.35 -8.39 -15.06
N LEU A 57 -13.24 -7.85 -15.57
CA LEU A 57 -12.15 -8.66 -16.13
C LEU A 57 -11.61 -9.68 -15.11
N LEU A 58 -11.42 -9.24 -13.86
CA LEU A 58 -10.95 -10.14 -12.79
C LEU A 58 -11.98 -11.22 -12.46
N ILE A 59 -13.28 -10.88 -12.44
CA ILE A 59 -14.36 -11.84 -12.22
C ILE A 59 -14.42 -12.86 -13.37
N GLN A 60 -14.31 -12.43 -14.62
CA GLN A 60 -14.29 -13.32 -15.78
C GLN A 60 -13.10 -14.27 -15.70
N ALA A 61 -11.88 -13.74 -15.52
CA ALA A 61 -10.67 -14.54 -15.45
C ALA A 61 -10.69 -15.56 -14.29
N THR A 62 -11.11 -15.14 -13.09
CA THR A 62 -11.22 -16.08 -11.96
C THR A 62 -12.30 -17.15 -12.17
N LYS A 63 -13.37 -16.87 -12.92
CA LYS A 63 -14.32 -17.93 -13.33
C LYS A 63 -13.67 -18.95 -14.26
N ARG A 64 -12.76 -18.54 -15.15
CA ARG A 64 -12.04 -19.43 -16.07
C ARG A 64 -11.06 -20.37 -15.36
N GLN A 65 -10.65 -20.05 -14.14
CA GLN A 65 -9.81 -20.95 -13.33
C GLN A 65 -10.49 -22.29 -12.99
N LYS A 66 -11.82 -22.39 -13.18
CA LYS A 66 -12.55 -23.67 -13.11
C LYS A 66 -12.25 -24.62 -14.29
N LEU A 67 -11.69 -24.09 -15.37
CA LEU A 67 -11.40 -24.82 -16.61
C LEU A 67 -9.92 -25.19 -16.72
N THR A 68 -9.03 -24.32 -16.25
CA THR A 68 -7.57 -24.49 -16.29
C THR A 68 -6.89 -23.61 -15.23
N ASP A 69 -5.71 -24.00 -14.77
CA ASP A 69 -4.84 -23.16 -13.93
C ASP A 69 -4.06 -22.11 -14.74
N LEU A 70 -3.95 -22.28 -16.07
CA LEU A 70 -3.27 -21.36 -16.98
C LEU A 70 -4.20 -20.26 -17.51
N VAL A 71 -4.65 -19.37 -16.62
CA VAL A 71 -5.50 -18.22 -16.99
C VAL A 71 -4.73 -16.91 -16.99
N TYR A 72 -4.82 -16.17 -18.09
CA TYR A 72 -4.24 -14.84 -18.24
C TYR A 72 -5.34 -13.78 -18.40
N ILE A 73 -5.01 -12.57 -17.99
CA ILE A 73 -5.69 -11.37 -18.46
C ILE A 73 -4.78 -10.60 -19.40
N ALA A 74 -5.34 -9.99 -20.45
CA ALA A 74 -4.58 -9.13 -21.34
C ALA A 74 -5.18 -7.73 -21.44
N ILE A 75 -4.30 -6.74 -21.33
CA ILE A 75 -4.66 -5.31 -21.41
C ILE A 75 -3.68 -4.55 -22.32
N PRO A 76 -4.08 -3.40 -22.87
CA PRO A 76 -3.14 -2.48 -23.49
C PRO A 76 -2.08 -2.02 -22.50
N LYS A 77 -0.90 -1.65 -23.00
CA LYS A 77 0.16 -1.04 -22.20
C LYS A 77 -0.38 0.19 -21.46
N PRO A 78 -0.35 0.20 -20.12
CA PRO A 78 -0.89 1.31 -19.35
C PRO A 78 -0.08 2.59 -19.60
N SER A 79 -0.76 3.73 -19.53
CA SER A 79 -0.13 5.06 -19.66
C SER A 79 0.70 5.47 -18.45
N PHE A 80 0.42 4.90 -17.28
CA PHE A 80 1.16 5.17 -16.05
C PHE A 80 2.45 4.35 -15.94
N SER A 81 3.41 4.87 -15.17
CA SER A 81 4.71 4.23 -14.99
C SER A 81 4.60 2.82 -14.41
N ARG A 82 5.32 1.86 -15.01
CA ARG A 82 5.50 0.50 -14.45
C ARG A 82 6.29 0.47 -13.13
N ARG A 83 6.91 1.59 -12.73
CA ARG A 83 7.55 1.74 -11.41
C ARG A 83 6.62 2.36 -10.37
N SER A 84 5.39 2.71 -10.74
CA SER A 84 4.44 3.34 -9.82
C SER A 84 3.94 2.35 -8.76
N LYS A 85 3.57 2.88 -7.59
CA LYS A 85 2.86 2.14 -6.56
C LYS A 85 1.59 1.49 -7.12
N ARG A 86 0.82 2.23 -7.93
CA ARG A 86 -0.38 1.73 -8.61
C ARG A 86 -0.11 0.47 -9.43
N TRP A 87 0.95 0.45 -10.25
CA TRP A 87 1.31 -0.75 -11.03
C TRP A 87 1.67 -1.92 -10.12
N THR A 88 2.48 -1.65 -9.09
CA THR A 88 2.91 -2.67 -8.12
C THR A 88 1.72 -3.30 -7.39
N ASP A 89 0.77 -2.48 -6.95
CA ASP A 89 -0.44 -2.93 -6.25
C ASP A 89 -1.35 -3.75 -7.18
N LEU A 90 -1.51 -3.35 -8.44
CA LEU A 90 -2.25 -4.11 -9.46
C LEU A 90 -1.61 -5.47 -9.73
N CYS A 91 -0.29 -5.51 -9.97
CA CYS A 91 0.43 -6.77 -10.17
C CYS A 91 0.33 -7.67 -8.93
N HIS A 92 0.35 -7.10 -7.72
CA HIS A 92 0.17 -7.88 -6.49
C HIS A 92 -1.22 -8.51 -6.41
N LEU A 93 -2.27 -7.77 -6.77
CA LEU A 93 -3.64 -8.29 -6.81
C LEU A 93 -3.79 -9.44 -7.81
N ILE A 94 -3.30 -9.26 -9.04
CA ILE A 94 -3.39 -10.30 -10.09
C ILE A 94 -2.65 -11.58 -9.64
N LYS A 95 -1.44 -11.44 -9.08
CA LYS A 95 -0.69 -12.57 -8.53
C LYS A 95 -1.41 -13.25 -7.37
N ARG A 96 -2.10 -12.48 -6.52
CA ARG A 96 -2.93 -13.00 -5.42
C ARG A 96 -4.14 -13.80 -5.89
N LEU A 97 -4.63 -13.48 -7.09
CA LEU A 97 -5.68 -14.22 -7.79
C LEU A 97 -5.11 -15.37 -8.63
N GLU A 98 -3.79 -15.58 -8.63
CA GLU A 98 -3.12 -16.65 -9.39
C GLU A 98 -3.39 -16.57 -10.89
N LEU A 99 -3.48 -15.34 -11.40
CA LEU A 99 -3.66 -15.03 -12.82
C LEU A 99 -2.33 -14.60 -13.44
N GLY A 100 -2.16 -14.88 -14.73
CA GLY A 100 -1.10 -14.29 -15.55
C GLY A 100 -1.51 -12.92 -16.09
N LEU A 101 -0.53 -12.10 -16.46
CA LEU A 101 -0.76 -10.78 -17.05
C LEU A 101 -0.01 -10.64 -18.37
N ILE A 102 -0.75 -10.36 -19.42
CA ILE A 102 -0.23 -10.00 -20.74
C ILE A 102 -0.46 -8.52 -20.99
N VAL A 103 0.56 -7.84 -21.52
CA VAL A 103 0.48 -6.45 -21.92
C VAL A 103 0.74 -6.32 -23.42
N VAL A 104 -0.18 -5.66 -24.11
CA VAL A 104 -0.06 -5.39 -25.55
C VAL A 104 0.32 -3.93 -25.78
N SER A 105 1.47 -3.69 -26.39
CA SER A 105 1.89 -2.35 -26.81
C SER A 105 1.43 -2.07 -28.23
N PHE A 106 0.73 -0.96 -28.41
CA PHE A 106 0.31 -0.44 -29.73
C PHE A 106 1.17 0.73 -30.20
N ASN A 107 2.23 1.06 -29.47
CA ASN A 107 3.16 2.14 -29.83
C ASN A 107 4.23 1.60 -30.79
N GLY A 108 4.45 2.28 -31.91
CA GLY A 108 5.45 1.91 -32.93
C GLY A 108 4.83 1.35 -34.22
N ARG A 109 5.68 0.85 -35.13
CA ARG A 109 5.23 0.25 -36.40
C ARG A 109 4.61 -1.15 -36.21
N GLU A 110 5.04 -1.89 -35.19
CA GLU A 110 4.55 -3.23 -34.87
C GLU A 110 3.92 -3.27 -33.48
N LYS A 111 2.81 -4.01 -33.37
CA LYS A 111 2.18 -4.31 -32.08
C LYS A 111 3.01 -5.39 -31.38
N SER A 112 3.45 -5.15 -30.14
CA SER A 112 4.22 -6.13 -29.36
C SER A 112 3.43 -6.69 -28.18
N VAL A 113 3.69 -7.95 -27.84
CA VAL A 113 3.10 -8.67 -26.71
C VAL A 113 4.19 -8.91 -25.68
N GLU A 114 3.90 -8.63 -24.42
CA GLU A 114 4.79 -8.86 -23.28
C GLU A 114 4.01 -9.66 -22.22
N VAL A 115 4.43 -10.90 -21.97
CA VAL A 115 3.95 -11.67 -20.82
C VAL A 115 4.69 -11.15 -19.59
N MET A 116 3.98 -10.41 -18.73
CA MET A 116 4.57 -9.77 -17.55
C MET A 116 4.91 -10.78 -16.46
N PHE A 117 4.06 -11.80 -16.31
CA PHE A 117 4.24 -12.95 -15.43
C PHE A 117 3.15 -13.99 -15.72
N ASP A 118 3.50 -15.25 -15.52
CA ASP A 118 2.61 -16.41 -15.67
C ASP A 118 1.69 -16.58 -14.45
N PRO A 119 0.53 -17.24 -14.61
CA PRO A 119 -0.29 -17.70 -13.48
C PRO A 119 0.51 -18.76 -12.72
N VAL A 120 0.76 -18.48 -11.43
CA VAL A 120 1.46 -19.40 -10.53
C VAL A 120 0.79 -19.37 -9.16
N PRO A 121 0.80 -20.48 -8.41
CA PRO A 121 0.28 -20.53 -7.05
C PRO A 121 0.89 -19.44 -6.17
N PHE A 122 0.05 -18.73 -5.41
CA PHE A 122 0.49 -17.61 -4.60
C PHE A 122 0.94 -18.05 -3.21
N ASP A 123 2.25 -17.97 -2.94
CA ASP A 123 2.80 -18.26 -1.60
C ASP A 123 2.46 -17.13 -0.61
N ARG A 124 1.31 -17.27 0.05
CA ARG A 124 0.84 -16.36 1.10
C ARG A 124 1.82 -16.28 2.27
N ALA A 125 2.44 -17.39 2.66
CA ALA A 125 3.35 -17.43 3.79
C ALA A 125 4.61 -16.61 3.49
N LYS A 126 5.22 -16.77 2.31
CA LYS A 126 6.35 -15.96 1.84
C LYS A 126 6.01 -14.49 1.78
N SER A 127 4.85 -14.14 1.23
CA SER A 127 4.38 -12.75 1.17
C SER A 127 4.25 -12.12 2.57
N MET A 128 3.75 -12.88 3.55
CA MET A 128 3.64 -12.41 4.94
C MET A 128 5.02 -12.28 5.61
N ARG A 129 5.91 -13.27 5.41
CA ARG A 129 7.29 -13.23 5.93
C ARG A 129 8.05 -12.00 5.43
N GLN A 130 7.95 -11.69 4.14
CA GLN A 130 8.60 -10.51 3.54
C GLN A 130 8.09 -9.19 4.13
N ASN A 131 6.85 -9.14 4.59
CA ASN A 131 6.25 -7.95 5.20
C ASN A 131 6.28 -7.96 6.75
N LYS A 132 7.02 -8.89 7.38
CA LYS A 132 7.12 -9.00 8.84
C LYS A 132 7.52 -7.68 9.50
N ARG A 133 8.50 -6.95 8.94
CA ARG A 133 8.92 -5.63 9.47
C ARG A 133 7.79 -4.60 9.48
N LYS A 134 6.95 -4.57 8.45
CA LYS A 134 5.79 -3.65 8.39
C LYS A 134 4.73 -4.06 9.41
N ARG A 135 4.49 -5.37 9.56
CA ARG A 135 3.59 -5.91 10.59
C ARG A 135 4.08 -5.53 11.99
N ASP A 136 5.36 -5.75 12.28
CA ASP A 136 5.93 -5.46 13.59
C ASP A 136 5.94 -3.94 13.88
N ALA A 137 6.09 -3.10 12.85
CA ALA A 137 5.92 -1.66 12.97
C ALA A 137 4.48 -1.25 13.28
N LEU A 138 3.49 -1.89 12.64
CA LEU A 138 2.07 -1.68 12.92
C LEU A 138 1.71 -2.09 14.36
N VAL A 139 2.19 -3.25 14.82
CA VAL A 139 1.99 -3.71 16.20
C VAL A 139 2.61 -2.73 17.20
N LYS A 140 3.85 -2.29 16.97
CA LYS A 140 4.50 -1.26 17.81
C LYS A 140 3.76 0.07 17.81
N GLU A 141 3.08 0.41 16.71
CA GLU A 141 2.24 1.61 16.66
C GLU A 141 0.99 1.45 17.51
N MET A 142 0.34 0.27 17.46
CA MET A 142 -0.85 -0.05 18.26
C MET A 142 -0.52 -0.08 19.77
N ASP A 143 0.57 -0.77 20.16
CA ASP A 143 1.00 -0.88 21.56
C ASP A 143 1.43 0.48 22.16
N GLY A 144 1.81 1.43 21.30
CA GLY A 144 2.21 2.76 21.71
C GLY A 144 1.06 3.77 21.83
N ARG A 145 -0.19 3.37 21.56
CA ARG A 145 -1.37 4.25 21.64
C ARG A 145 -2.05 4.09 22.99
N SER A 146 -2.34 5.24 23.61
CA SER A 146 -2.90 5.32 24.96
C SER A 146 -4.44 5.40 24.96
N SER A 147 -5.06 5.64 23.80
CA SER A 147 -6.52 5.75 23.67
C SER A 147 -7.03 5.46 22.24
N ASP A 148 -8.23 4.87 22.18
CA ASP A 148 -8.94 4.40 20.98
C ASP A 148 -9.65 5.53 20.19
N VAL A 149 -9.06 6.72 20.09
CA VAL A 149 -9.75 7.92 19.57
C VAL A 149 -9.53 8.14 18.07
N ASN A 150 -9.36 7.07 17.29
CA ASN A 150 -9.34 7.17 15.83
C ASN A 150 -10.53 6.38 15.27
N LEU A 151 -11.71 7.00 15.28
CA LEU A 151 -12.86 6.53 14.51
C LEU A 151 -12.45 6.47 13.03
N GLY A 152 -12.38 5.26 12.48
CA GLY A 152 -11.95 4.99 11.11
C GLY A 152 -12.74 5.81 10.08
N GLY A 153 -12.08 6.23 8.99
CA GLY A 153 -12.73 6.86 7.83
C GLY A 153 -12.88 8.37 7.87
N SER A 154 -12.48 9.06 8.94
CA SER A 154 -12.63 10.51 9.03
C SER A 154 -11.41 11.25 8.45
N SER A 155 -11.52 11.76 7.22
CA SER A 155 -10.50 12.58 6.55
C SER A 155 -10.18 13.92 7.26
N ARG A 156 -10.88 14.24 8.36
CA ARG A 156 -10.72 15.46 9.16
C ARG A 156 -10.21 15.23 10.58
N VAL A 157 -10.05 13.99 11.03
CA VAL A 157 -9.45 13.71 12.35
C VAL A 157 -7.94 13.54 12.16
N LYS A 158 -7.18 14.49 12.69
CA LYS A 158 -5.71 14.56 12.61
C LYS A 158 -5.13 13.22 13.09
N ILE A 159 -4.60 12.41 12.16
CA ILE A 159 -4.06 11.06 12.45
C ILE A 159 -3.13 11.13 13.66
N ARG A 160 -3.57 10.58 14.80
CA ARG A 160 -2.80 10.58 16.05
C ARG A 160 -1.79 9.43 16.01
N THR A 161 -0.51 9.75 16.16
CA THR A 161 0.59 8.78 16.23
C THR A 161 1.12 8.69 17.67
N ALA A 162 1.63 7.53 18.07
CA ALA A 162 2.27 7.34 19.39
C ALA A 162 3.39 8.36 19.67
N TYR A 163 4.08 8.83 18.62
CA TYR A 163 5.09 9.88 18.74
C TYR A 163 4.47 11.22 19.20
N LYS A 164 3.33 11.61 18.60
CA LYS A 164 2.66 12.86 18.95
C LYS A 164 2.03 12.79 20.35
N GLU A 165 1.44 11.64 20.73
CA GLU A 165 0.95 11.42 22.10
C GLU A 165 2.08 11.57 23.13
N ASN A 166 3.24 10.95 22.87
CA ASN A 166 4.40 11.05 23.77
C ASN A 166 4.93 12.51 23.83
N CYS A 167 4.95 13.23 22.71
CA CYS A 167 5.26 14.67 22.73
C CYS A 167 4.28 15.47 23.60
N VAL A 168 2.98 15.18 23.55
CA VAL A 168 1.97 15.83 24.40
C VAL A 168 2.19 15.48 25.86
N GLN A 169 2.41 14.20 26.19
CA GLN A 169 2.67 13.76 27.56
C GLN A 169 3.91 14.45 28.17
N ILE A 170 5.04 14.48 27.43
CA ILE A 170 6.26 15.18 27.86
C ILE A 170 5.97 16.68 28.07
N ALA A 171 5.24 17.30 27.15
CA ALA A 171 4.88 18.71 27.24
C ALA A 171 4.05 19.01 28.50
N CYS A 172 3.01 18.19 28.79
CA CYS A 172 2.21 18.33 30.01
C CYS A 172 3.06 18.25 31.28
N TYR A 173 4.01 17.31 31.35
CA TYR A 173 4.84 17.12 32.54
C TYR A 173 5.84 18.27 32.75
N LEU A 174 6.42 18.78 31.66
CA LEU A 174 7.31 19.94 31.71
C LEU A 174 6.58 21.24 32.04
N ASP A 175 5.32 21.37 31.62
CA ASP A 175 4.50 22.54 31.94
C ASP A 175 4.06 22.52 33.42
N LYS A 176 3.68 21.34 33.94
CA LYS A 176 3.24 21.18 35.35
C LYS A 176 4.39 21.22 36.36
N PHE A 177 5.49 20.52 36.12
CA PHE A 177 6.59 20.37 37.08
C PHE A 177 7.79 21.28 36.80
N GLY A 178 7.75 22.05 35.70
CA GLY A 178 8.86 22.89 35.28
C GLY A 178 10.03 22.09 34.67
N PRO A 179 11.26 22.64 34.69
CA PRO A 179 12.39 22.04 33.99
C PRO A 179 12.80 20.67 34.55
N LEU A 180 12.66 19.60 33.76
CA LEU A 180 12.98 18.22 34.17
C LEU A 180 14.08 17.60 33.31
N SER A 181 14.70 16.55 33.85
CA SER A 181 15.63 15.72 33.10
C SER A 181 14.91 14.64 32.28
N PRO A 182 15.49 14.13 31.18
CA PRO A 182 14.93 12.99 30.45
C PRO A 182 14.78 11.73 31.32
N LYS A 183 15.55 11.59 32.41
CA LYS A 183 15.40 10.50 33.37
C LYS A 183 14.13 10.69 34.20
N ALA A 184 13.97 11.87 34.82
CA ALA A 184 12.79 12.19 35.61
C ALA A 184 11.49 12.05 34.81
N LEU A 185 11.48 12.50 33.54
CA LEU A 185 10.31 12.33 32.67
C LEU A 185 9.98 10.84 32.41
N ARG A 186 10.99 9.98 32.23
CA ARG A 186 10.77 8.54 32.11
C ARG A 186 10.24 7.92 33.40
N ASP A 187 10.75 8.35 34.54
CA ASP A 187 10.30 7.90 35.85
C ASP A 187 8.83 8.29 36.08
N LEU A 188 8.36 9.39 35.46
CA LEU A 188 6.94 9.80 35.39
C LEU A 188 6.12 9.06 34.33
N GLY A 189 6.72 8.17 33.52
CA GLY A 189 6.00 7.31 32.59
C GLY A 189 5.89 7.82 31.15
N THR A 190 6.71 8.78 30.70
CA THR A 190 6.72 9.22 29.28
C THR A 190 7.33 8.19 28.32
N GLY A 191 7.95 7.12 28.84
CA GLY A 191 8.45 5.99 28.04
C GLY A 191 9.88 6.13 27.51
N GLU A 192 10.44 5.04 26.98
CA GLU A 192 11.87 4.93 26.66
C GLU A 192 12.38 5.92 25.61
N LYS A 193 11.50 6.39 24.70
CA LYS A 193 11.86 7.26 23.58
C LYS A 193 12.03 8.74 23.97
N THR A 194 11.71 9.12 25.20
CA THR A 194 11.74 10.51 25.68
C THR A 194 13.06 11.24 25.39
N PRO A 195 14.26 10.66 25.63
CA PRO A 195 15.52 11.34 25.27
C PRO A 195 15.62 11.66 23.78
N SER A 196 15.18 10.74 22.91
CA SER A 196 15.21 10.97 21.45
C SER A 196 14.19 12.02 21.03
N ILE A 197 13.01 12.06 21.66
CA ILE A 197 11.97 13.07 21.36
C ILE A 197 12.47 14.47 21.71
N LEU A 198 13.03 14.63 22.91
CA LEU A 198 13.59 15.91 23.38
C LEU A 198 14.78 16.37 22.53
N THR A 199 15.62 15.43 22.06
CA THR A 199 16.82 15.76 21.27
C THR A 199 16.46 16.09 19.82
N LYS A 200 15.59 15.31 19.18
CA LYS A 200 15.19 15.54 17.77
C LYS A 200 14.24 16.73 17.64
N ASN A 201 13.36 16.90 18.63
CA ASN A 201 12.48 18.07 18.80
C ASN A 201 11.79 18.52 17.50
N TYR A 202 11.24 17.59 16.71
CA TYR A 202 10.66 17.89 15.38
C TYR A 202 9.59 18.99 15.41
N TYR A 203 8.80 19.06 16.49
CA TYR A 203 7.76 20.10 16.65
C TYR A 203 8.28 21.42 17.23
N ARG A 204 9.51 21.44 17.75
CA ARG A 204 10.12 22.57 18.47
C ARG A 204 9.35 22.96 19.75
N TRP A 205 8.82 21.96 20.45
CA TRP A 205 8.06 22.13 21.69
C TRP A 205 8.94 22.19 22.93
N PHE A 206 10.21 21.81 22.82
CA PHE A 206 11.11 21.66 23.97
C PHE A 206 12.34 22.56 23.82
N GLU A 207 12.81 23.10 24.94
CA GLU A 207 14.01 23.90 25.03
C GLU A 207 14.95 23.31 26.08
N ARG A 208 16.26 23.35 25.80
CA ARG A 208 17.27 22.84 26.72
C ARG A 208 17.82 24.00 27.56
N VAL A 209 17.42 24.04 28.84
CA VAL A 209 17.82 25.12 29.77
C VAL A 209 19.26 24.93 30.25
N LYS A 210 19.66 23.69 30.50
CA LYS A 210 21.04 23.32 30.85
C LYS A 210 21.34 21.89 30.43
N ARG A 211 22.58 21.43 30.64
CA ARG A 211 22.98 20.07 30.27
C ARG A 211 22.08 19.03 30.93
N GLY A 212 21.21 18.40 30.12
CA GLY A 212 20.34 17.32 30.59
C GLY A 212 19.04 17.77 31.24
N THR A 213 18.67 19.05 31.13
CA THR A 213 17.41 19.60 31.66
C THR A 213 16.68 20.34 30.56
N TYR A 214 15.38 20.06 30.42
CA TYR A 214 14.53 20.60 29.38
C TYR A 214 13.30 21.28 29.98
N MET A 215 12.74 22.25 29.28
CA MET A 215 11.46 22.87 29.57
C MET A 215 10.60 22.93 28.30
N ILE A 216 9.30 23.20 28.46
CA ILE A 216 8.42 23.45 27.33
C ILE A 216 8.64 24.87 26.78
N SER A 217 8.69 25.00 25.45
CA SER A 217 8.78 26.29 24.76
C SER A 217 7.43 27.01 24.74
N GLU A 218 7.43 28.32 24.51
CA GLU A 218 6.19 29.09 24.33
C GLU A 218 5.35 28.58 23.14
N LYS A 219 6.03 28.10 22.09
CA LYS A 219 5.35 27.41 20.97
C LYS A 219 4.68 26.12 21.43
N GLY A 220 5.39 25.32 22.23
CA GLY A 220 4.87 24.08 22.81
C GLY A 220 3.62 24.33 23.64
N LYS A 221 3.64 25.33 24.53
CA LYS A 221 2.48 25.71 25.36
C LYS A 221 1.26 26.08 24.53
N LYS A 222 1.44 26.94 23.51
CA LYS A 222 0.35 27.36 22.61
C LYS A 222 -0.27 26.19 21.87
N GLU A 223 0.56 25.33 21.26
CA GLU A 223 0.07 24.20 20.48
C GLU A 223 -0.45 23.06 21.37
N LEU A 224 -0.12 23.03 22.67
CA LEU A 224 -0.67 22.06 23.62
C LEU A 224 -2.19 22.23 23.79
N CYS A 225 -2.69 23.46 23.68
CA CYS A 225 -4.13 23.77 23.72
C CYS A 225 -4.93 23.08 22.61
N ASP A 226 -4.32 22.79 21.46
CA ASP A 226 -4.95 22.06 20.34
C ASP A 226 -5.15 20.57 20.64
N HIS A 227 -4.69 20.10 21.81
CA HIS A 227 -4.67 18.70 22.23
C HIS A 227 -5.37 18.48 23.58
N SER A 228 -6.41 19.28 23.88
CA SER A 228 -7.15 19.27 25.15
C SER A 228 -7.51 17.89 25.68
N GLU A 229 -8.04 16.98 24.85
CA GLU A 229 -8.40 15.61 25.25
C GLU A 229 -7.22 14.79 25.81
N LEU A 230 -6.04 14.89 25.18
CA LEU A 230 -4.84 14.19 25.63
C LEU A 230 -4.24 14.84 26.87
N VAL A 231 -4.29 16.17 26.93
CA VAL A 231 -3.86 16.93 28.11
C VAL A 231 -4.70 16.53 29.31
N GLU A 232 -6.04 16.48 29.18
CA GLU A 232 -6.93 16.00 30.23
C GLU A 232 -6.63 14.55 30.63
N HIS A 233 -6.41 13.66 29.66
CA HIS A 233 -6.06 12.26 29.94
C HIS A 233 -4.76 12.15 30.77
N PHE A 234 -3.71 12.86 30.35
CA PHE A 234 -2.43 12.79 31.05
C PHE A 234 -2.45 13.52 32.38
N LEU A 235 -3.19 14.62 32.52
CA LEU A 235 -3.39 15.29 33.81
C LEU A 235 -4.15 14.38 34.78
N LYS A 236 -5.21 13.70 34.34
CA LYS A 236 -5.95 12.72 35.18
C LYS A 236 -5.10 11.53 35.62
N LYS A 237 -4.11 11.13 34.81
CA LYS A 237 -3.17 10.05 35.16
C LYS A 237 -2.09 10.49 36.16
N MET A 238 -2.03 11.79 36.47
CA MET A 238 -1.07 12.38 37.40
C MET A 238 -1.67 12.73 38.77
N ASP A 239 -2.98 12.55 38.94
CA ASP A 239 -3.70 12.66 40.23
C ASP A 239 -3.95 11.26 40.80
#